data_AF-A0A4Y9IU92-F1
#
_entry.id   AF-A0A4Y9IU92-F1
#
_cell.length_a   1.000
_cell.length_b   1.000
_cell.length_c   1.000
_cell.angle_alpha   90.00
_cell.angle_beta   90.00
_cell.angle_gamma   90.00
#
_symmetry.space_group_name_H-M   'P 1'
#
loop_
_entity.id
_entity.type
_entity.pdbx_description
1 polymer ?
#
loop_
_entity_poly.entity_id
_entity_poly.type
_entity_poly.pdbx_seq_one_letter_code
_entity_poly.pdbx_strand_id
1 'polypeptide(L)'
;MKNNIKINFILPFKPRRPAGGFRVMYEYANRLAYMGYQVHLTFPIKTKYMKYRLPYFVRCLLSKIERFDRNKWFEFDPDITMSYVKEVKDKYVVDADIVIATWWSTVLDMGTLSPQKGKKINLIQGYENWEGHEDLLYSSYNLKDTVNIVVASYLKKIVAKHTNNRVELIENGVDNNVYYIKERIENREIATVAMMYSVQEIKGSKYGLEALHLVKEQIPELKVDLFGIYPSPEDLPDWIHYHRDPDDLCAIYNRNSIFISNSFTEGFGLVSVESMFCGCALICTNIEGHKEYAVEGETALLVEPGDAKNMADKICYLIKDNEYRIDLAKRGHEYVLRFSWDNAIGKMGTIIRGMLY
;
A
#
# COMPACT_ATOMS: atom_id res chain seq x y z
N MET A 1 -13.74 27.89 -4.11
CA MET A 1 -14.95 27.75 -3.26
C MET A 1 -14.86 26.40 -2.59
N LYS A 2 -14.91 26.30 -1.26
CA LYS A 2 -14.89 24.99 -0.56
C LYS A 2 -16.08 24.16 -1.05
N ASN A 3 -15.83 22.91 -1.42
CA ASN A 3 -16.85 21.99 -1.89
C ASN A 3 -17.70 21.61 -0.66
N ASN A 4 -19.01 21.86 -0.66
CA ASN A 4 -19.84 21.62 0.54
C ASN A 4 -20.18 20.14 0.77
N ILE A 5 -19.49 19.25 0.03
CA ILE A 5 -19.69 17.80 0.05
C ILE A 5 -18.94 17.21 1.25
N LYS A 6 -19.65 16.41 2.05
CA LYS A 6 -19.17 15.73 3.25
C LYS A 6 -18.82 14.29 2.94
N ILE A 7 -17.62 13.87 3.34
CA ILE A 7 -17.11 12.51 3.17
C ILE A 7 -16.75 11.95 4.54
N ASN A 8 -17.32 10.80 4.89
CA ASN A 8 -16.97 10.09 6.12
C ASN A 8 -16.24 8.77 5.81
N PHE A 9 -15.03 8.61 6.34
CA PHE A 9 -14.33 7.33 6.32
C PHE A 9 -14.64 6.55 7.59
N ILE A 10 -15.05 5.29 7.45
CA ILE A 10 -15.21 4.35 8.57
C ILE A 10 -14.02 3.40 8.55
N LEU A 11 -13.13 3.56 9.52
CA LEU A 11 -11.91 2.77 9.65
C LEU A 11 -12.03 1.83 10.85
N PRO A 12 -11.50 0.60 10.82
CA PRO A 12 -11.87 -0.44 11.79
C PRO A 12 -11.39 -0.18 13.22
N PHE A 13 -10.40 0.69 13.42
CA PHE A 13 -9.92 1.20 14.71
C PHE A 13 -8.95 2.37 14.47
N LYS A 14 -8.59 3.11 15.51
CA LYS A 14 -7.50 4.10 15.41
C LYS A 14 -6.13 3.41 15.63
N PRO A 15 -5.25 3.31 14.63
CA PRO A 15 -3.89 2.81 14.80
C PRO A 15 -3.04 3.77 15.64
N ARG A 16 -2.20 3.21 16.51
CA ARG A 16 -1.22 3.97 17.34
C ARG A 16 0.21 3.90 16.80
N ARG A 17 0.44 3.12 15.76
CA ARG A 17 1.72 2.87 15.10
C ARG A 17 1.52 2.90 13.59
N PRO A 18 2.56 3.15 12.79
CA PRO A 18 2.51 3.05 11.35
C PRO A 18 1.88 1.73 10.88
N ALA A 19 0.94 1.83 9.95
CA ALA A 19 0.30 0.68 9.31
C ALA A 19 -0.06 1.04 7.86
N GLY A 20 0.44 0.25 6.89
CA GLY A 20 0.34 0.58 5.46
C GLY A 20 -1.08 0.84 4.98
N GLY A 21 -2.03 -0.06 5.26
CA GLY A 21 -3.43 0.12 4.85
C GLY A 21 -4.10 1.37 5.44
N PHE A 22 -3.72 1.76 6.68
CA PHE A 22 -4.21 3.01 7.27
C PHE A 22 -3.55 4.24 6.66
N ARG A 23 -2.26 4.17 6.33
CA ARG A 23 -1.55 5.26 5.65
C ARG A 23 -2.27 5.61 4.35
N VAL A 24 -2.58 4.64 3.49
CA VAL A 24 -3.31 4.89 2.23
C VAL A 24 -4.64 5.60 2.48
N MET A 25 -5.40 5.21 3.51
CA MET A 25 -6.68 5.87 3.82
C MET A 25 -6.51 7.31 4.30
N TYR A 26 -5.48 7.55 5.11
CA TYR A 26 -5.19 8.89 5.59
C TYR A 26 -4.67 9.80 4.46
N GLU A 27 -3.91 9.27 3.51
CA GLU A 27 -3.49 10.00 2.30
C GLU A 27 -4.69 10.36 1.41
N TYR A 28 -5.65 9.45 1.21
CA TYR A 28 -6.92 9.78 0.56
C TYR A 28 -7.67 10.87 1.31
N ALA A 29 -7.77 10.78 2.64
CA ALA A 29 -8.46 11.77 3.46
C ALA A 29 -7.83 13.17 3.32
N ASN A 30 -6.51 13.28 3.45
CA ASN A 30 -5.76 14.54 3.26
C ASN A 30 -5.99 15.11 1.85
N ARG A 31 -5.87 14.28 0.81
CA ARG A 31 -5.99 14.77 -0.57
C ARG A 31 -7.42 15.16 -0.93
N LEU A 32 -8.43 14.47 -0.40
CA LEU A 32 -9.82 14.90 -0.53
C LEU A 32 -10.07 16.21 0.23
N ALA A 33 -9.52 16.38 1.44
CA ALA A 33 -9.59 17.64 2.15
C ALA A 33 -8.94 18.79 1.36
N TYR A 34 -7.77 18.54 0.76
CA TYR A 34 -7.07 19.48 -0.11
C TYR A 34 -7.88 19.86 -1.37
N MET A 35 -8.64 18.91 -1.94
CA MET A 35 -9.61 19.18 -3.01
C MET A 35 -10.84 19.98 -2.54
N GLY A 36 -10.92 20.31 -1.26
CA GLY A 36 -11.96 21.14 -0.66
C GLY A 36 -13.18 20.38 -0.13
N TYR A 37 -13.12 19.04 -0.03
CA TYR A 37 -14.18 18.24 0.60
C TYR A 37 -14.12 18.34 2.13
N GLN A 38 -15.27 18.27 2.81
CA GLN A 38 -15.32 18.16 4.27
C GLN A 38 -15.13 16.71 4.69
N VAL A 39 -13.95 16.37 5.23
CA VAL A 39 -13.60 14.99 5.55
C VAL A 39 -13.70 14.70 7.05
N HIS A 40 -14.36 13.60 7.39
CA HIS A 40 -14.44 13.06 8.75
C HIS A 40 -13.92 11.62 8.79
N LEU A 41 -13.16 11.27 9.84
CA LEU A 41 -12.73 9.89 10.12
C LEU A 41 -13.45 9.34 11.35
N THR A 42 -14.25 8.29 11.16
CA THR A 42 -14.96 7.57 12.21
C THR A 42 -14.19 6.32 12.63
N PHE A 43 -13.90 6.18 13.93
CA PHE A 43 -13.24 5.02 14.52
C PHE A 43 -14.16 4.32 15.53
N PRO A 44 -14.74 3.15 15.21
CA PRO A 44 -15.51 2.37 16.15
C PRO A 44 -14.60 1.74 17.23
N ILE A 45 -15.06 1.81 18.47
CA ILE A 45 -14.42 1.16 19.61
C ILE A 45 -14.63 -0.35 19.51
N LYS A 46 -15.79 -0.78 19.01
CA LYS A 46 -16.13 -2.18 18.74
C LYS A 46 -16.44 -2.37 17.25
N THR A 47 -15.64 -3.21 16.61
CA THR A 47 -15.77 -3.68 15.24
C THR A 47 -16.02 -5.18 15.30
N LYS A 48 -16.98 -5.68 14.53
CA LYS A 48 -17.27 -7.11 14.49
C LYS A 48 -16.05 -7.88 13.97
N TYR A 49 -15.92 -9.14 14.39
CA TYR A 49 -14.84 -10.07 14.03
C TYR A 49 -13.41 -9.66 14.46
N MET A 50 -13.20 -8.41 14.87
CA MET A 50 -11.92 -7.95 15.39
C MET A 50 -11.64 -8.49 16.80
N LYS A 51 -10.47 -9.10 16.99
CA LYS A 51 -9.96 -9.50 18.30
C LYS A 51 -9.29 -8.33 19.00
N TYR A 52 -9.61 -8.13 20.27
CA TYR A 52 -9.07 -7.03 21.07
C TYR A 52 -8.28 -7.54 22.25
N ARG A 53 -7.09 -6.97 22.47
CA ARG A 53 -6.26 -7.27 23.67
C ARG A 53 -6.85 -6.66 24.95
N LEU A 54 -7.50 -5.50 24.84
CA LEU A 54 -8.03 -4.75 25.98
C LEU A 54 -9.56 -4.93 26.11
N PRO A 55 -10.09 -5.07 27.35
CA PRO A 55 -11.52 -5.07 27.61
C PRO A 55 -12.22 -3.82 27.04
N TYR A 56 -13.50 -3.96 26.69
CA TYR A 56 -14.28 -2.88 26.06
C TYR A 56 -14.33 -1.60 26.89
N PHE A 57 -14.57 -1.69 28.21
CA PHE A 57 -14.64 -0.52 29.09
C PHE A 57 -13.30 0.25 29.14
N VAL A 58 -12.17 -0.45 29.12
CA VAL A 58 -10.83 0.16 29.05
C VAL A 58 -10.67 0.92 27.74
N ARG A 59 -11.07 0.32 26.61
CA ARG A 59 -11.03 1.00 25.31
C ARG A 59 -11.94 2.23 25.27
N CYS A 60 -13.12 2.18 25.86
CA CYS A 60 -13.99 3.35 26.00
C CYS A 60 -13.32 4.46 26.82
N LEU A 61 -12.68 4.13 27.95
CA LEU A 61 -11.95 5.11 28.75
C LEU A 61 -10.81 5.73 27.94
N LEU A 62 -10.00 4.89 27.28
CA LEU A 62 -8.91 5.35 26.41
C LEU A 62 -9.42 6.27 25.30
N SER A 63 -10.54 5.96 24.64
CA SER A 63 -11.11 6.80 23.58
C SER A 63 -11.52 8.20 24.02
N LYS A 64 -11.76 8.41 25.33
CA LYS A 64 -12.09 9.74 25.89
C LYS A 64 -10.84 10.55 26.26
N ILE A 65 -9.74 9.86 26.57
CA ILE A 65 -8.48 10.48 26.99
C ILE A 65 -7.56 10.70 25.78
N GLU A 66 -7.60 9.78 24.82
CA GLU A 66 -6.82 9.81 23.59
C GLU A 66 -7.37 10.89 22.66
N ARG A 67 -6.61 11.98 22.56
CA ARG A 67 -6.89 13.06 21.63
C ARG A 67 -6.40 12.71 20.22
N PHE A 68 -7.03 13.30 19.21
CA PHE A 68 -6.69 13.06 17.81
C PHE A 68 -5.44 13.84 17.34
N ASP A 69 -5.09 14.92 18.04
CA ASP A 69 -3.92 15.78 17.81
C ASP A 69 -2.54 15.10 18.04
N ARG A 70 -2.50 13.91 18.67
CA ARG A 70 -1.26 13.22 19.05
C ARG A 70 -0.80 12.12 18.09
N ASN A 71 -1.29 12.09 16.84
CA ASN A 71 -0.84 11.08 15.88
C ASN A 71 0.58 11.41 15.39
N LYS A 72 1.59 10.91 16.10
CA LYS A 72 3.02 11.20 15.82
C LYS A 72 3.54 10.66 14.49
N TRP A 73 2.80 9.75 13.85
CA TRP A 73 3.29 9.01 12.68
C TRP A 73 2.64 9.42 11.37
N PHE A 74 1.63 10.29 11.40
CA PHE A 74 0.95 10.78 10.20
C PHE A 74 0.43 12.21 10.42
N GLU A 75 0.76 13.10 9.50
CA GLU A 75 0.32 14.50 9.53
C GLU A 75 -1.00 14.65 8.79
N PHE A 76 -2.03 15.14 9.47
CA PHE A 76 -3.36 15.35 8.89
C PHE A 76 -3.55 16.80 8.46
N ASP A 77 -4.30 16.99 7.39
CA ASP A 77 -4.86 18.29 7.05
C ASP A 77 -5.68 18.83 8.25
N PRO A 78 -5.48 20.10 8.67
CA PRO A 78 -6.10 20.66 9.87
C PRO A 78 -7.63 20.72 9.81
N ASP A 79 -8.23 20.69 8.61
CA ASP A 79 -9.68 20.70 8.44
C ASP A 79 -10.29 19.28 8.60
N ILE A 80 -9.49 18.21 8.68
CA ILE A 80 -9.98 16.85 8.92
C ILE A 80 -10.46 16.71 10.36
N THR A 81 -11.71 16.26 10.51
CA THR A 81 -12.29 15.96 11.82
C THR A 81 -12.30 14.45 12.09
N MET A 82 -12.30 14.07 13.36
CA MET A 82 -12.26 12.66 13.74
C MET A 82 -13.11 12.38 14.99
N SER A 83 -13.67 11.18 15.08
CA SER A 83 -14.42 10.77 16.25
C SER A 83 -14.26 9.29 16.59
N TYR A 84 -14.40 8.99 17.89
CA TYR A 84 -14.61 7.64 18.36
C TYR A 84 -16.10 7.37 18.51
N VAL A 85 -16.57 6.23 18.00
CA VAL A 85 -17.96 5.78 18.14
C VAL A 85 -18.01 4.43 18.85
N LYS A 86 -19.12 4.11 19.52
CA LYS A 86 -19.24 2.81 20.22
C LYS A 86 -19.17 1.64 19.25
N GLU A 87 -19.88 1.77 18.14
CA GLU A 87 -20.04 0.83 17.05
C GLU A 87 -20.55 1.61 15.82
N VAL A 88 -20.50 1.01 14.64
CA VAL A 88 -21.01 1.61 13.40
C VAL A 88 -22.54 1.45 13.36
N LYS A 89 -23.26 2.51 13.74
CA LYS A 89 -24.73 2.62 13.70
C LYS A 89 -25.14 4.07 13.46
N ASP A 90 -26.34 4.27 12.91
CA ASP A 90 -26.88 5.59 12.57
C ASP A 90 -26.80 6.63 13.69
N LYS A 91 -27.06 6.22 14.93
CA LYS A 91 -27.01 7.09 16.11
C LYS A 91 -25.61 7.67 16.38
N TYR A 92 -24.56 6.98 15.96
CA TYR A 92 -23.18 7.34 16.31
C TYR A 92 -22.37 7.88 15.13
N VAL A 93 -22.67 7.42 13.91
CA VAL A 93 -21.95 7.83 12.69
C VAL A 93 -22.49 9.18 12.21
N VAL A 94 -21.61 10.09 11.80
CA VAL A 94 -21.99 11.41 11.27
C VAL A 94 -22.73 11.31 9.93
N ASP A 95 -23.63 12.26 9.65
CA ASP A 95 -24.25 12.39 8.33
C ASP A 95 -23.21 12.86 7.30
N ALA A 96 -23.30 12.33 6.09
CA ALA A 96 -22.37 12.61 5.01
C ALA A 96 -23.06 12.43 3.65
N ASP A 97 -22.46 12.98 2.60
CA ASP A 97 -22.89 12.75 1.22
C ASP A 97 -22.30 11.44 0.67
N ILE A 98 -21.08 11.11 1.12
CA ILE A 98 -20.36 9.87 0.80
C ILE A 98 -19.85 9.23 2.09
N VAL A 99 -20.00 7.90 2.18
CA VAL A 99 -19.37 7.08 3.22
C VAL A 99 -18.46 6.04 2.58
N ILE A 100 -17.23 5.96 3.08
CA ILE A 100 -16.18 5.08 2.58
C ILE A 100 -15.77 4.13 3.70
N ALA A 101 -15.86 2.83 3.45
CA ALA A 101 -15.33 1.78 4.34
C ALA A 101 -14.36 0.89 3.56
N THR A 102 -13.48 0.18 4.26
CA THR A 102 -12.39 -0.59 3.61
C THR A 102 -12.45 -2.07 3.96
N TRP A 103 -12.31 -2.40 5.24
CA TRP A 103 -12.30 -3.78 5.70
C TRP A 103 -13.70 -4.39 5.57
N TRP A 104 -13.81 -5.62 5.06
CA TRP A 104 -15.10 -6.28 4.80
C TRP A 104 -16.08 -6.20 5.97
N SER A 105 -15.62 -6.31 7.23
CA SER A 105 -16.51 -6.18 8.39
C SER A 105 -17.05 -4.77 8.58
N THR A 106 -16.24 -3.74 8.35
CA THR A 106 -16.70 -2.34 8.40
C THR A 106 -17.63 -2.00 7.26
N VAL A 107 -17.41 -2.62 6.10
CA VAL A 107 -18.27 -2.50 4.92
C VAL A 107 -19.64 -3.11 5.19
N LEU A 108 -19.71 -4.30 5.80
CA LEU A 108 -20.97 -4.91 6.22
C LEU A 108 -21.74 -4.04 7.22
N ASP A 109 -21.05 -3.43 8.20
CA ASP A 109 -21.69 -2.50 9.13
C ASP A 109 -22.16 -1.21 8.42
N MET A 110 -21.36 -0.66 7.51
CA MET A 110 -21.75 0.48 6.64
C MET A 110 -23.00 0.15 5.81
N GLY A 111 -23.15 -1.09 5.36
CA GLY A 111 -24.33 -1.58 4.64
C GLY A 111 -25.64 -1.36 5.39
N THR A 112 -25.60 -1.38 6.73
CA THR A 112 -26.77 -1.21 7.62
C THR A 112 -27.16 0.24 7.88
N LEU A 113 -26.32 1.20 7.47
CA LEU A 113 -26.57 2.63 7.70
C LEU A 113 -27.68 3.16 6.79
N SER A 114 -28.46 4.11 7.30
CA SER A 114 -29.51 4.78 6.52
C SER A 114 -28.94 5.65 5.39
N PRO A 115 -29.75 5.98 4.37
CA PRO A 115 -29.30 6.84 3.27
C PRO A 115 -28.74 8.21 3.68
N GLN A 116 -29.12 8.73 4.85
CA GLN A 116 -28.61 10.00 5.40
C GLN A 116 -27.11 9.95 5.75
N LYS A 117 -26.54 8.74 5.88
CA LYS A 117 -25.11 8.53 6.12
C LYS A 117 -24.26 8.56 4.86
N GLY A 118 -24.88 8.75 3.70
CA GLY A 118 -24.20 8.97 2.43
C GLY A 118 -24.25 7.77 1.49
N LYS A 119 -23.89 8.04 0.23
CA LYS A 119 -23.74 7.00 -0.79
C LYS A 119 -22.48 6.17 -0.49
N LYS A 120 -22.57 4.86 -0.70
CA LYS A 120 -21.63 3.89 -0.14
C LYS A 120 -20.48 3.59 -1.12
N ILE A 121 -19.26 3.66 -0.62
CA ILE A 121 -18.06 3.20 -1.30
C ILE A 121 -17.39 2.12 -0.46
N ASN A 122 -17.17 0.96 -1.07
CA ASN A 122 -16.30 -0.08 -0.54
C ASN A 122 -14.92 0.04 -1.19
N LEU A 123 -13.92 0.47 -0.42
CA LEU A 123 -12.55 0.69 -0.89
C LEU A 123 -11.65 -0.49 -0.51
N ILE A 124 -11.52 -1.43 -1.44
CA ILE A 124 -10.93 -2.75 -1.27
C ILE A 124 -9.42 -2.69 -1.53
N GLN A 125 -8.63 -2.82 -0.45
CA GLN A 125 -7.17 -2.70 -0.46
C GLN A 125 -6.41 -4.00 -0.75
N GLY A 126 -7.10 -5.14 -0.66
CA GLY A 126 -6.50 -6.46 -0.83
C GLY A 126 -7.57 -7.55 -0.83
N TYR A 127 -7.15 -8.78 -1.08
CA TYR A 127 -8.04 -9.93 -0.98
C TYR A 127 -8.05 -10.43 0.47
N GLU A 128 -9.07 -10.03 1.24
CA GLU A 128 -9.07 -10.13 2.70
C GLU A 128 -9.53 -11.50 3.25
N ASN A 129 -9.11 -12.62 2.65
CA ASN A 129 -9.61 -13.97 2.96
C ASN A 129 -8.90 -14.70 4.12
N TRP A 130 -8.19 -13.96 4.97
CA TRP A 130 -7.22 -14.50 5.94
C TRP A 130 -7.83 -15.26 7.14
N GLU A 131 -9.10 -15.01 7.49
CA GLU A 131 -9.70 -15.48 8.75
C GLU A 131 -10.85 -16.48 8.55
N GLY A 132 -10.98 -17.10 7.37
CA GLY A 132 -12.01 -18.12 7.12
C GLY A 132 -13.45 -17.57 7.07
N HIS A 133 -13.60 -16.29 6.70
CA HIS A 133 -14.89 -15.60 6.58
C HIS A 133 -15.23 -15.24 5.13
N GLU A 134 -14.94 -16.14 4.19
CA GLU A 134 -15.07 -15.86 2.75
C GLU A 134 -16.51 -15.50 2.35
N ASP A 135 -17.52 -16.16 2.90
CA ASP A 135 -18.93 -15.82 2.63
C ASP A 135 -19.26 -14.37 3.03
N LEU A 136 -18.71 -13.90 4.14
CA LEU A 136 -18.90 -12.53 4.63
C LEU A 136 -18.10 -11.52 3.79
N LEU A 137 -16.89 -11.91 3.38
CA LEU A 137 -16.07 -11.14 2.45
C LEU A 137 -16.80 -10.94 1.13
N TYR A 138 -17.30 -12.00 0.51
CA TYR A 138 -18.05 -11.92 -0.75
C TYR A 138 -19.38 -11.17 -0.59
N SER A 139 -20.06 -11.34 0.55
CA SER A 139 -21.26 -10.56 0.88
C SER A 139 -20.96 -9.06 0.96
N SER A 140 -19.77 -8.67 1.44
CA SER A 140 -19.35 -7.26 1.51
C SER A 140 -19.17 -6.63 0.13
N TYR A 141 -18.82 -7.43 -0.90
CA TYR A 141 -18.72 -6.96 -2.29
C TYR A 141 -20.09 -6.68 -2.91
N ASN A 142 -21.13 -7.40 -2.49
CA ASN A 142 -22.47 -7.31 -3.07
C ASN A 142 -23.47 -6.49 -2.24
N LEU A 143 -22.99 -5.54 -1.43
CA LEU A 143 -23.88 -4.66 -0.70
C LEU A 143 -24.68 -3.76 -1.64
N LYS A 144 -25.99 -3.66 -1.41
CA LYS A 144 -26.89 -2.84 -2.23
C LYS A 144 -26.41 -1.37 -2.28
N ASP A 145 -26.56 -0.74 -3.44
CA ASP A 145 -26.28 0.68 -3.69
C ASP A 145 -24.85 1.09 -3.29
N THR A 146 -23.89 0.19 -3.49
CA THR A 146 -22.48 0.39 -3.14
C THR A 146 -21.60 0.38 -4.38
N VAL A 147 -20.69 1.35 -4.53
CA VAL A 147 -19.63 1.31 -5.54
C VAL A 147 -18.42 0.61 -4.92
N ASN A 148 -17.95 -0.46 -5.57
CA ASN A 148 -16.70 -1.10 -5.18
C ASN A 148 -15.54 -0.42 -5.91
N ILE A 149 -14.55 0.02 -5.16
CA ILE A 149 -13.29 0.54 -5.68
C ILE A 149 -12.20 -0.42 -5.25
N VAL A 150 -11.49 -1.00 -6.20
CA VAL A 150 -10.35 -1.90 -5.96
C VAL A 150 -9.04 -1.23 -6.32
N VAL A 151 -7.96 -1.65 -5.64
CA VAL A 151 -6.61 -1.08 -5.86
C VAL A 151 -5.77 -1.82 -6.89
N ALA A 152 -6.24 -2.95 -7.40
CA ALA A 152 -5.50 -3.79 -8.33
C ALA A 152 -6.44 -4.48 -9.33
N SER A 153 -5.94 -4.72 -10.54
CA SER A 153 -6.67 -5.35 -11.63
C SER A 153 -7.09 -6.79 -11.30
N TYR A 154 -6.25 -7.56 -10.60
CA TYR A 154 -6.60 -8.91 -10.15
C TYR A 154 -7.77 -8.88 -9.15
N LEU A 155 -7.80 -7.90 -8.23
CA LEU A 155 -8.92 -7.68 -7.31
C LEU A 155 -10.19 -7.34 -8.07
N LYS A 156 -10.10 -6.54 -9.14
CA LYS A 156 -11.26 -6.23 -9.99
C LYS A 156 -11.88 -7.50 -10.55
N LYS A 157 -11.05 -8.42 -11.04
CA LYS A 157 -11.50 -9.72 -11.58
C LYS A 157 -12.14 -10.60 -10.50
N ILE A 158 -11.63 -10.58 -9.27
CA ILE A 158 -12.21 -11.32 -8.14
C ILE A 158 -13.56 -10.70 -7.75
N VAL A 159 -13.59 -9.42 -7.42
CA VAL A 159 -14.77 -8.70 -6.93
C VAL A 159 -15.91 -8.76 -7.94
N ALA A 160 -15.62 -8.57 -9.24
CA ALA A 160 -16.62 -8.62 -10.30
C ALA A 160 -17.34 -9.98 -10.44
N LYS A 161 -16.76 -11.09 -9.93
CA LYS A 161 -17.44 -12.40 -9.92
C LYS A 161 -18.50 -12.51 -8.83
N HIS A 162 -18.43 -11.66 -7.82
CA HIS A 162 -19.25 -11.75 -6.61
C HIS A 162 -20.24 -10.58 -6.48
N THR A 163 -20.35 -9.70 -7.48
CA THR A 163 -21.28 -8.57 -7.42
C THR A 163 -21.79 -8.13 -8.79
N ASN A 164 -23.02 -7.61 -8.81
CA ASN A 164 -23.57 -6.86 -9.94
C ASN A 164 -23.40 -5.34 -9.78
N ASN A 165 -22.79 -4.90 -8.68
CA ASN A 165 -22.50 -3.50 -8.43
C ASN A 165 -21.39 -2.99 -9.36
N ARG A 166 -21.31 -1.66 -9.49
CA ARG A 166 -20.20 -0.99 -10.17
C ARG A 166 -18.86 -1.34 -9.49
N VAL A 167 -17.87 -1.76 -10.28
CA VAL A 167 -16.50 -2.06 -9.82
C VAL A 167 -15.50 -1.18 -10.58
N GLU A 168 -14.86 -0.27 -9.87
CA GLU A 168 -13.86 0.67 -10.39
C GLU A 168 -12.46 0.30 -9.95
N LEU A 169 -11.46 0.57 -10.80
CA LEU A 169 -10.04 0.40 -10.48
C LEU A 169 -9.43 1.77 -10.22
N ILE A 170 -8.91 1.96 -9.00
CA ILE A 170 -8.02 3.07 -8.68
C ILE A 170 -6.76 2.48 -8.08
N GLU A 171 -5.68 2.45 -8.85
CA GLU A 171 -4.41 1.92 -8.38
C GLU A 171 -3.90 2.71 -7.16
N ASN A 172 -3.08 2.07 -6.33
CA ASN A 172 -2.51 2.75 -5.17
C ASN A 172 -1.60 3.91 -5.60
N GLY A 173 -1.73 5.03 -4.89
CA GLY A 173 -0.92 6.22 -5.09
C GLY A 173 0.45 6.11 -4.43
N VAL A 174 1.48 6.54 -5.14
CA VAL A 174 2.84 6.83 -4.65
C VAL A 174 3.04 8.34 -4.66
N ASP A 175 3.68 8.86 -3.60
CA ASP A 175 3.99 10.29 -3.51
C ASP A 175 5.26 10.60 -4.28
N ASN A 176 5.09 11.17 -5.48
CA ASN A 176 6.18 11.57 -6.36
C ASN A 176 6.95 12.81 -5.87
N ASN A 177 6.50 13.49 -4.81
CA ASN A 177 7.29 14.51 -4.12
C ASN A 177 8.26 13.89 -3.09
N VAL A 178 7.98 12.66 -2.65
CA VAL A 178 8.84 11.91 -1.73
C VAL A 178 9.77 10.99 -2.52
N TYR A 179 9.22 10.23 -3.47
CA TYR A 179 9.94 9.25 -4.28
C TYR A 179 10.12 9.78 -5.70
N TYR A 180 11.34 10.19 -6.01
CA TYR A 180 11.74 10.70 -7.30
C TYR A 180 13.22 10.40 -7.55
N ILE A 181 13.66 10.58 -8.79
CA ILE A 181 15.06 10.44 -9.18
C ILE A 181 15.83 11.68 -8.68
N LYS A 182 16.63 11.49 -7.63
CA LYS A 182 17.63 12.44 -7.11
C LYS A 182 18.96 12.29 -7.85
N GLU A 183 19.41 11.05 -8.05
CA GLU A 183 20.64 10.73 -8.78
C GLU A 183 20.31 10.09 -10.12
N ARG A 184 20.94 10.56 -11.19
CA ARG A 184 20.68 10.07 -12.55
C ARG A 184 20.95 8.57 -12.64
N ILE A 185 20.05 7.84 -13.29
CA ILE A 185 20.12 6.37 -13.41
C ILE A 185 21.46 5.92 -14.01
N GLU A 186 22.02 6.72 -14.92
CA GLU A 186 23.28 6.45 -15.60
C GLU A 186 24.53 6.63 -14.72
N ASN A 187 24.45 7.44 -13.67
CA ASN A 187 25.58 7.78 -12.82
C ASN A 187 25.75 6.82 -11.63
N ARG A 188 24.79 5.92 -11.40
CA ARG A 188 24.77 5.05 -10.22
C ARG A 188 25.83 3.96 -10.32
N GLU A 189 26.37 3.58 -9.17
CA GLU A 189 27.27 2.42 -9.07
C GLU A 189 26.54 1.16 -9.54
N ILE A 190 27.14 0.44 -10.49
CA ILE A 190 26.48 -0.66 -11.23
C ILE A 190 26.10 -1.82 -10.29
N ALA A 191 27.03 -2.25 -9.43
CA ALA A 191 26.87 -3.41 -8.54
C ALA A 191 26.27 -3.06 -7.17
N THR A 192 25.18 -2.27 -7.16
CA THR A 192 24.44 -1.89 -5.95
C THR A 192 23.01 -2.42 -6.00
N VAL A 193 22.60 -3.16 -4.97
CA VAL A 193 21.28 -3.79 -4.87
C VAL A 193 20.61 -3.42 -3.55
N ALA A 194 19.36 -2.95 -3.62
CA ALA A 194 18.51 -2.75 -2.46
C ALA A 194 17.44 -3.84 -2.31
N MET A 195 17.10 -4.19 -1.07
CA MET A 195 16.03 -5.14 -0.76
C MET A 195 15.37 -4.82 0.59
N MET A 196 14.04 -4.95 0.67
CA MET A 196 13.35 -4.92 1.96
C MET A 196 13.54 -6.24 2.71
N TYR A 197 14.03 -6.15 3.95
CA TYR A 197 14.13 -7.28 4.87
C TYR A 197 12.91 -7.36 5.79
N SER A 198 12.36 -8.57 5.91
CA SER A 198 11.28 -8.90 6.84
C SER A 198 11.43 -10.33 7.36
N VAL A 199 11.10 -10.53 8.63
CA VAL A 199 11.04 -11.87 9.25
C VAL A 199 9.79 -12.65 8.85
N GLN A 200 8.82 -12.00 8.20
CA GLN A 200 7.61 -12.65 7.74
C GLN A 200 7.92 -13.53 6.53
N GLU A 201 7.60 -14.81 6.61
CA GLU A 201 7.87 -15.80 5.55
C GLU A 201 7.29 -15.38 4.19
N ILE A 202 6.12 -14.73 4.17
CA ILE A 202 5.47 -14.23 2.96
C ILE A 202 6.32 -13.21 2.17
N LYS A 203 7.26 -12.51 2.84
CA LYS A 203 8.19 -11.57 2.19
C LYS A 203 9.43 -12.25 1.63
N GLY A 204 9.60 -13.54 1.92
CA GLY A 204 10.61 -14.41 1.33
C GLY A 204 12.06 -14.02 1.57
N SER A 205 12.39 -13.13 2.52
CA SER A 205 13.72 -12.48 2.61
C SER A 205 14.88 -13.47 2.70
N LYS A 206 14.64 -14.69 3.16
CA LYS A 206 15.58 -15.81 3.09
C LYS A 206 16.10 -16.07 1.67
N TYR A 207 15.21 -16.15 0.69
CA TYR A 207 15.55 -16.42 -0.72
C TYR A 207 16.26 -15.23 -1.38
N GLY A 208 15.88 -14.01 -1.01
CA GLY A 208 16.58 -12.81 -1.44
C GLY A 208 18.02 -12.77 -0.92
N LEU A 209 18.23 -13.09 0.36
CA LEU A 209 19.57 -13.21 0.94
C LEU A 209 20.40 -14.31 0.25
N GLU A 210 19.81 -15.49 0.00
CA GLU A 210 20.47 -16.58 -0.72
C GLU A 210 20.91 -16.13 -2.13
N ALA A 211 20.03 -15.45 -2.87
CA ALA A 211 20.36 -14.90 -4.18
C ALA A 211 21.54 -13.92 -4.11
N LEU A 212 21.54 -13.01 -3.14
CA LEU A 212 22.61 -12.02 -2.96
C LEU A 212 23.97 -12.66 -2.66
N HIS A 213 24.01 -13.77 -1.92
CA HIS A 213 25.25 -14.52 -1.70
C HIS A 213 25.76 -15.16 -3.00
N LEU A 214 24.88 -15.75 -3.81
CA LEU A 214 25.24 -16.30 -5.13
C LEU A 214 25.74 -15.23 -6.10
N VAL A 215 25.20 -14.01 -6.03
CA VAL A 215 25.71 -12.86 -6.81
C VAL A 215 27.08 -12.46 -6.30
N LYS A 216 27.29 -12.41 -4.97
CA LYS A 216 28.58 -12.02 -4.37
C LYS A 216 29.72 -12.93 -4.80
N GLU A 217 29.46 -14.22 -4.97
CA GLU A 217 30.44 -15.19 -5.49
C GLU A 217 30.90 -14.86 -6.91
N GLN A 218 30.02 -14.29 -7.74
CA GLN A 218 30.30 -13.93 -9.13
C GLN A 218 30.73 -12.47 -9.33
N ILE A 219 30.32 -11.59 -8.43
CA ILE A 219 30.50 -10.13 -8.47
C ILE A 219 31.10 -9.68 -7.11
N PRO A 220 32.43 -9.80 -6.91
CA PRO A 220 33.08 -9.49 -5.64
C PRO A 220 32.88 -8.05 -5.16
N GLU A 221 32.60 -7.11 -6.06
CA GLU A 221 32.35 -5.70 -5.79
C GLU A 221 30.90 -5.39 -5.34
N LEU A 222 30.00 -6.39 -5.33
CA LEU A 222 28.60 -6.22 -4.94
C LEU A 222 28.49 -5.55 -3.56
N LYS A 223 27.70 -4.48 -3.51
CA LYS A 223 27.24 -3.80 -2.30
C LYS A 223 25.73 -3.92 -2.18
N VAL A 224 25.23 -4.12 -0.97
CA VAL A 224 23.80 -4.29 -0.72
C VAL A 224 23.31 -3.35 0.36
N ASP A 225 22.15 -2.75 0.14
CA ASP A 225 21.38 -2.08 1.17
C ASP A 225 20.12 -2.86 1.51
N LEU A 226 20.05 -3.34 2.74
CA LEU A 226 18.83 -3.92 3.30
C LEU A 226 18.12 -2.90 4.16
N PHE A 227 16.80 -2.88 4.14
CA PHE A 227 16.04 -2.03 5.05
C PHE A 227 14.79 -2.72 5.60
N GLY A 228 14.35 -2.32 6.79
CA GLY A 228 13.11 -2.83 7.36
C GLY A 228 12.89 -2.39 8.80
N ILE A 229 11.79 -2.81 9.39
CA ILE A 229 11.41 -2.44 10.77
C ILE A 229 11.90 -3.44 11.82
N TYR A 230 12.33 -4.62 11.38
CA TYR A 230 12.78 -5.69 12.26
C TYR A 230 14.23 -5.46 12.70
N PRO A 231 14.72 -6.17 13.72
CA PRO A 231 16.16 -6.22 13.95
C PRO A 231 16.90 -6.75 12.71
N SER A 232 18.16 -6.34 12.55
CA SER A 232 19.05 -6.93 11.54
C SER A 232 19.08 -8.46 11.69
N PRO A 233 19.18 -9.23 10.59
CA PRO A 233 19.62 -10.61 10.67
C PRO A 233 20.92 -10.72 11.48
N GLU A 234 21.05 -11.81 12.23
CA GLU A 234 22.31 -12.20 12.85
C GLU A 234 23.34 -12.52 11.75
N ASP A 235 24.60 -12.21 12.01
CA ASP A 235 25.73 -12.52 11.12
C ASP A 235 25.64 -11.97 9.68
N LEU A 236 25.10 -10.76 9.51
CA LEU A 236 25.19 -10.07 8.23
C LEU A 236 26.65 -9.77 7.88
N PRO A 237 27.12 -10.12 6.67
CA PRO A 237 28.48 -9.82 6.25
C PRO A 237 28.66 -8.33 5.93
N ASP A 238 29.88 -7.82 6.04
CA ASP A 238 30.22 -6.38 5.92
C ASP A 238 29.84 -5.72 4.59
N TRP A 239 29.60 -6.50 3.53
CA TRP A 239 29.16 -6.00 2.22
C TRP A 239 27.65 -5.76 2.14
N ILE A 240 26.91 -6.09 3.20
CA ILE A 240 25.47 -5.79 3.36
C ILE A 240 25.30 -4.74 4.45
N HIS A 241 24.77 -3.58 4.09
CA HIS A 241 24.44 -2.52 5.02
C HIS A 241 22.95 -2.54 5.39
N TYR A 242 22.63 -2.64 6.68
CA TYR A 242 21.25 -2.71 7.17
C TYR A 242 20.74 -1.38 7.74
N HIS A 243 19.62 -0.90 7.19
CA HIS A 243 18.93 0.32 7.60
C HIS A 243 17.66 -0.05 8.38
N ARG A 244 17.74 0.05 9.70
CA ARG A 244 16.58 -0.20 10.57
C ARG A 244 15.70 1.04 10.66
N ASP A 245 14.43 0.89 10.29
CA ASP A 245 13.40 1.94 10.35
C ASP A 245 13.87 3.28 9.73
N PRO A 246 14.30 3.27 8.44
CA PRO A 246 14.93 4.45 7.84
C PRO A 246 13.93 5.58 7.59
N ASP A 247 14.37 6.81 7.87
CA ASP A 247 13.57 8.02 7.64
C ASP A 247 13.53 8.44 6.15
N ASP A 248 14.55 8.11 5.35
CA ASP A 248 14.65 8.48 3.93
C ASP A 248 14.88 7.25 3.02
N LEU A 249 13.80 6.51 2.74
CA LEU A 249 13.83 5.42 1.77
C LEU A 249 14.20 5.90 0.36
N CYS A 250 13.83 7.13 -0.02
CA CYS A 250 14.15 7.69 -1.32
C CYS A 250 15.67 7.79 -1.54
N ALA A 251 16.44 8.15 -0.51
CA ALA A 251 17.91 8.13 -0.56
C ALA A 251 18.48 6.71 -0.74
N ILE A 252 17.90 5.71 -0.05
CA ILE A 252 18.31 4.31 -0.21
C ILE A 252 18.08 3.84 -1.64
N TYR A 253 16.91 4.10 -2.22
CA TYR A 253 16.62 3.73 -3.60
C TYR A 253 17.54 4.46 -4.59
N ASN A 254 17.79 5.76 -4.40
CA ASN A 254 18.58 6.56 -5.34
C ASN A 254 20.08 6.19 -5.38
N ARG A 255 20.64 5.62 -4.31
CA ARG A 255 22.04 5.13 -4.33
C ARG A 255 22.18 3.72 -4.87
N ASN A 256 21.07 3.01 -5.10
CA ASN A 256 21.07 1.65 -5.64
C ASN A 256 20.64 1.64 -7.11
N SER A 257 21.27 0.75 -7.88
CA SER A 257 21.01 0.55 -9.30
C SER A 257 19.91 -0.47 -9.56
N ILE A 258 19.77 -1.45 -8.67
CA ILE A 258 18.81 -2.55 -8.75
C ILE A 258 18.02 -2.63 -7.45
N PHE A 259 16.73 -2.92 -7.53
CA PHE A 259 15.91 -3.30 -6.39
C PHE A 259 15.34 -4.70 -6.62
N ILE A 260 15.37 -5.54 -5.58
CA ILE A 260 14.78 -6.89 -5.64
C ILE A 260 13.59 -7.05 -4.69
N SER A 261 12.53 -7.68 -5.19
CA SER A 261 11.34 -8.05 -4.42
C SER A 261 11.06 -9.55 -4.53
N ASN A 262 11.24 -10.24 -3.42
CA ASN A 262 11.29 -11.70 -3.34
C ASN A 262 10.09 -12.28 -2.58
N SER A 263 8.97 -11.55 -2.54
CA SER A 263 7.74 -11.93 -1.84
C SER A 263 7.02 -13.12 -2.48
N PHE A 264 6.36 -13.95 -1.68
CA PHE A 264 5.43 -15.00 -2.14
C PHE A 264 4.04 -14.45 -2.44
N THR A 265 3.67 -13.36 -1.78
CA THR A 265 2.38 -12.68 -1.99
C THR A 265 2.51 -11.20 -1.66
N GLU A 266 1.81 -10.38 -2.43
CA GLU A 266 1.69 -8.94 -2.24
C GLU A 266 0.29 -8.53 -2.69
N GLY A 267 -0.27 -7.51 -2.03
CA GLY A 267 -1.46 -6.83 -2.57
C GLY A 267 -1.07 -6.02 -3.80
N PHE A 268 -0.31 -4.94 -3.60
CA PHE A 268 0.24 -4.12 -4.68
C PHE A 268 1.77 -3.95 -4.60
N GLY A 269 2.44 -4.34 -3.50
CA GLY A 269 3.90 -4.28 -3.43
C GLY A 269 4.50 -2.86 -3.52
N LEU A 270 3.95 -1.90 -2.76
CA LEU A 270 4.32 -0.48 -2.80
C LEU A 270 5.84 -0.22 -2.85
N VAL A 271 6.62 -0.94 -2.04
CA VAL A 271 8.08 -0.78 -1.95
C VAL A 271 8.77 -0.97 -3.31
N SER A 272 8.31 -1.93 -4.12
CA SER A 272 8.84 -2.14 -5.47
C SER A 272 8.55 -0.94 -6.36
N VAL A 273 7.31 -0.44 -6.31
CA VAL A 273 6.88 0.71 -7.12
C VAL A 273 7.61 1.98 -6.68
N GLU A 274 7.76 2.23 -5.38
CA GLU A 274 8.58 3.33 -4.82
C GLU A 274 10.02 3.27 -5.35
N SER A 275 10.63 2.08 -5.40
CA SER A 275 11.98 1.91 -5.96
C SER A 275 12.06 2.26 -7.45
N MET A 276 11.03 1.91 -8.23
CA MET A 276 10.92 2.27 -9.66
C MET A 276 10.70 3.77 -9.85
N PHE A 277 9.91 4.43 -8.98
CA PHE A 277 9.79 5.89 -8.95
C PHE A 277 11.16 6.56 -8.71
N CYS A 278 11.99 5.94 -7.89
CA CYS A 278 13.37 6.36 -7.65
C CYS A 278 14.38 5.84 -8.69
N GLY A 279 13.95 5.20 -9.79
CA GLY A 279 14.81 4.82 -10.91
C GLY A 279 15.65 3.54 -10.72
N CYS A 280 15.27 2.66 -9.80
CA CYS A 280 15.88 1.33 -9.72
C CYS A 280 15.40 0.43 -10.86
N ALA A 281 16.30 -0.39 -11.43
CA ALA A 281 15.87 -1.54 -12.22
C ALA A 281 15.26 -2.60 -11.30
N LEU A 282 14.06 -3.09 -11.62
CA LEU A 282 13.34 -4.01 -10.76
C LEU A 282 13.56 -5.47 -11.18
N ILE A 283 13.87 -6.33 -10.21
CA ILE A 283 13.70 -7.78 -10.32
C ILE A 283 12.70 -8.21 -9.24
N CYS A 284 11.64 -8.92 -9.62
CA CYS A 284 10.64 -9.33 -8.63
C CYS A 284 10.03 -10.69 -8.92
N THR A 285 9.32 -11.27 -7.95
CA THR A 285 8.63 -12.55 -8.15
C THR A 285 7.39 -12.41 -9.06
N ASN A 286 7.03 -13.48 -9.78
CA ASN A 286 5.91 -13.56 -10.71
C ASN A 286 4.56 -13.79 -10.00
N ILE A 287 4.19 -12.86 -9.11
CA ILE A 287 2.97 -12.94 -8.29
C ILE A 287 1.94 -11.88 -8.69
N GLU A 288 0.67 -12.11 -8.38
CA GLU A 288 -0.43 -11.25 -8.82
C GLU A 288 -0.23 -9.76 -8.47
N GLY A 289 0.23 -9.44 -7.26
CA GLY A 289 0.48 -8.05 -6.86
C GLY A 289 1.60 -7.36 -7.65
N HIS A 290 2.62 -8.09 -8.09
CA HIS A 290 3.71 -7.55 -8.90
C HIS A 290 3.29 -7.35 -10.37
N LYS A 291 2.43 -8.21 -10.90
CA LYS A 291 1.93 -8.14 -12.30
C LYS A 291 1.17 -6.86 -12.63
N GLU A 292 0.78 -6.07 -11.62
CA GLU A 292 0.18 -4.75 -11.82
C GLU A 292 1.14 -3.73 -12.44
N TYR A 293 2.46 -3.93 -12.28
CA TYR A 293 3.49 -3.01 -12.76
C TYR A 293 4.74 -3.67 -13.35
N ALA A 294 4.96 -4.95 -13.09
CA ALA A 294 6.09 -5.72 -13.60
C ALA A 294 5.69 -6.51 -14.85
N VAL A 295 6.24 -6.10 -15.99
CA VAL A 295 6.07 -6.75 -17.30
C VAL A 295 7.46 -7.25 -17.71
N GLU A 296 7.59 -8.56 -17.92
CA GLU A 296 8.88 -9.23 -18.17
C GLU A 296 9.62 -8.58 -19.35
N GLY A 297 10.84 -8.12 -19.09
CA GLY A 297 11.71 -7.47 -20.07
C GLY A 297 11.26 -6.07 -20.50
N GLU A 298 10.06 -5.63 -20.09
CA GLU A 298 9.44 -4.35 -20.41
C GLU A 298 9.61 -3.30 -19.30
N THR A 299 9.34 -3.68 -18.05
CA THR A 299 9.44 -2.78 -16.89
C THR A 299 10.20 -3.40 -15.72
N ALA A 300 10.36 -4.72 -15.73
CA ALA A 300 11.05 -5.49 -14.69
C ALA A 300 11.52 -6.85 -15.24
N LEU A 301 12.31 -7.57 -14.46
CA LEU A 301 12.54 -9.00 -14.68
C LEU A 301 11.84 -9.83 -13.58
N LEU A 302 11.16 -10.91 -13.99
CA LEU A 302 10.29 -11.74 -13.17
C LEU A 302 10.92 -13.10 -12.84
N VAL A 303 10.85 -13.54 -11.59
CA VAL A 303 11.29 -14.88 -11.17
C VAL A 303 10.18 -15.65 -10.49
N GLU A 304 10.26 -16.97 -10.43
CA GLU A 304 9.30 -17.73 -9.62
C GLU A 304 9.58 -17.55 -8.11
N PRO A 305 8.54 -17.48 -7.24
CA PRO A 305 8.74 -17.39 -5.80
C PRO A 305 9.64 -18.52 -5.25
N GLY A 306 10.67 -18.15 -4.50
CA GLY A 306 11.63 -19.09 -3.93
C GLY A 306 12.80 -19.47 -4.85
N ASP A 307 12.82 -19.00 -6.10
CA ASP A 307 13.92 -19.27 -7.03
C ASP A 307 15.09 -18.28 -6.85
N ALA A 308 15.86 -18.49 -5.78
CA ALA A 308 17.03 -17.68 -5.45
C ALA A 308 18.10 -17.69 -6.56
N LYS A 309 18.27 -18.83 -7.24
CA LYS A 309 19.25 -18.96 -8.32
C LYS A 309 18.88 -18.10 -9.52
N ASN A 310 17.63 -18.17 -9.99
CA ASN A 310 17.19 -17.34 -11.12
C ASN A 310 17.23 -15.85 -10.79
N MET A 311 16.92 -15.48 -9.54
CA MET A 311 17.08 -14.11 -9.06
C MET A 311 18.55 -13.67 -9.13
N ALA A 312 19.48 -14.49 -8.65
CA ALA A 312 20.91 -14.21 -8.73
C ALA A 312 21.39 -14.07 -10.18
N ASP A 313 20.99 -14.98 -11.07
CA ASP A 313 21.32 -14.96 -12.49
C ASP A 313 20.85 -13.64 -13.15
N LYS A 314 19.65 -13.17 -12.80
CA LYS A 314 19.11 -11.89 -13.31
C LYS A 314 19.79 -10.65 -12.72
N ILE A 315 20.16 -10.67 -11.44
CA ILE A 315 20.97 -9.59 -10.84
C ILE A 315 22.32 -9.52 -11.58
N CYS A 316 23.01 -10.65 -11.72
CA CYS A 316 24.27 -10.74 -12.46
C CYS A 316 24.13 -10.24 -13.90
N TYR A 317 23.03 -10.58 -14.58
CA TYR A 317 22.74 -10.09 -15.92
C TYR A 317 22.64 -8.56 -15.98
N LEU A 318 21.85 -7.94 -15.11
CA LEU A 318 21.71 -6.48 -15.07
C LEU A 318 23.00 -5.75 -14.67
N ILE A 319 23.86 -6.38 -13.85
CA ILE A 319 25.17 -5.82 -13.50
C ILE A 319 26.13 -5.88 -14.71
N LYS A 320 26.14 -7.00 -15.45
CA LYS A 320 27.03 -7.20 -16.61
C LYS A 320 26.59 -6.41 -17.84
N ASP A 321 25.29 -6.23 -18.02
CA ASP A 321 24.67 -5.46 -19.11
C ASP A 321 24.06 -4.16 -18.57
N ASN A 322 24.95 -3.21 -18.24
CA ASN A 322 24.54 -1.95 -17.62
C ASN A 322 23.70 -1.06 -18.56
N GLU A 323 23.88 -1.16 -19.88
CA GLU A 323 23.04 -0.44 -20.84
C GLU A 323 21.59 -0.95 -20.77
N TYR A 324 21.40 -2.26 -20.78
CA TYR A 324 20.08 -2.85 -20.61
C TYR A 324 19.46 -2.52 -19.24
N ARG A 325 20.26 -2.54 -18.15
CA ARG A 325 19.78 -2.12 -16.82
C ARG A 325 19.26 -0.69 -16.82
N ILE A 326 19.99 0.26 -17.43
CA ILE A 326 19.58 1.67 -17.50
C ILE A 326 18.28 1.80 -18.30
N ASP A 327 18.19 1.14 -19.44
CA ASP A 327 16.99 1.15 -20.28
C ASP A 327 15.77 0.56 -19.55
N LEU A 328 15.93 -0.60 -18.89
CA LEU A 328 14.87 -1.22 -18.10
C LEU A 328 14.42 -0.32 -16.94
N ALA A 329 15.36 0.30 -16.22
CA ALA A 329 15.05 1.24 -15.14
C ALA A 329 14.29 2.48 -15.64
N LYS A 330 14.66 3.04 -16.80
CA LYS A 330 13.95 4.18 -17.40
C LYS A 330 12.52 3.81 -17.81
N ARG A 331 12.34 2.68 -18.49
CA ARG A 331 11.01 2.19 -18.88
C ARG A 331 10.15 1.86 -17.66
N GLY A 332 10.74 1.23 -16.65
CA GLY A 332 10.10 0.98 -15.36
C GLY A 332 9.65 2.27 -14.68
N HIS A 333 10.55 3.26 -14.57
CA HIS A 333 10.25 4.58 -14.01
C HIS A 333 9.09 5.26 -14.74
N GLU A 334 9.16 5.38 -16.06
CA GLU A 334 8.13 6.02 -16.87
C GLU A 334 6.77 5.33 -16.69
N TYR A 335 6.76 4.00 -16.68
CA TYR A 335 5.54 3.22 -16.50
C TYR A 335 4.89 3.49 -15.13
N VAL A 336 5.67 3.58 -14.06
CA VAL A 336 5.12 3.73 -12.71
C VAL A 336 4.62 5.14 -12.39
N LEU A 337 5.01 6.16 -13.15
CA LEU A 337 4.50 7.54 -12.97
C LEU A 337 2.97 7.62 -13.00
N ARG A 338 2.30 6.67 -13.66
CA ARG A 338 0.84 6.55 -13.66
C ARG A 338 0.24 6.24 -12.28
N PHE A 339 1.00 5.66 -11.36
CA PHE A 339 0.59 5.33 -10.00
C PHE A 339 0.79 6.50 -9.03
N SER A 340 0.88 7.73 -9.51
CA SER A 340 0.95 8.91 -8.65
C SER A 340 -0.37 9.12 -7.87
N TRP A 341 -0.25 9.74 -6.71
CA TRP A 341 -1.43 10.15 -5.95
C TRP A 341 -2.36 11.10 -6.72
N ASP A 342 -1.83 11.95 -7.59
CA ASP A 342 -2.62 12.89 -8.41
C ASP A 342 -3.58 12.13 -9.33
N ASN A 343 -3.13 11.01 -9.92
CA ASN A 343 -3.98 10.16 -10.73
C ASN A 343 -5.03 9.43 -9.87
N ALA A 344 -4.61 8.85 -8.74
CA ALA A 344 -5.51 8.13 -7.85
C ALA A 344 -6.63 9.04 -7.31
N ILE A 345 -6.27 10.24 -6.84
CA ILE A 345 -7.24 11.20 -6.31
C ILE A 345 -8.12 11.81 -7.40
N GLY A 346 -7.59 12.04 -8.61
CA GLY A 346 -8.38 12.49 -9.76
C GLY A 346 -9.49 11.50 -10.14
N LYS A 347 -9.18 10.19 -10.16
CA LYS A 347 -10.15 9.12 -10.37
C LYS A 347 -11.18 9.06 -9.23
N MET A 348 -10.74 9.09 -7.97
CA MET A 348 -11.62 9.09 -6.79
C MET A 348 -12.61 10.26 -6.83
N GLY A 349 -12.12 11.47 -7.10
CA GLY A 349 -12.95 12.66 -7.21
C GLY A 349 -13.97 12.58 -8.35
N THR A 350 -13.62 11.94 -9.47
CA THR A 350 -14.54 11.72 -10.59
C THR A 350 -15.66 10.73 -10.23
N ILE A 351 -15.32 9.64 -9.54
CA ILE A 351 -16.31 8.68 -9.04
C ILE A 351 -17.24 9.34 -8.03
N ILE A 352 -16.72 10.07 -7.04
CA ILE A 352 -17.52 10.77 -6.04
C ILE A 352 -18.50 11.75 -6.70
N ARG A 353 -18.04 12.58 -7.65
CA ARG A 353 -18.92 13.51 -8.37
C ARG A 353 -20.00 12.77 -9.16
N GLY A 354 -19.65 11.74 -9.93
CA GLY A 354 -20.62 10.94 -10.68
C GLY A 354 -21.53 10.06 -9.82
N MET A 355 -21.23 9.93 -8.52
CA MET A 355 -22.18 9.35 -7.57
C MET A 355 -23.19 10.40 -7.09
N LEU A 356 -22.82 11.68 -7.01
CA LEU A 356 -23.67 12.74 -6.42
C LEU A 356 -24.57 13.45 -7.44
N TYR A 357 -24.09 13.60 -8.68
CA TYR A 357 -24.81 14.14 -9.83
C TYR A 357 -25.19 13.01 -10.78
#